data_AF-A0ABD4SYK8-F1
#
_entry.id   AF-A0ABD4SYK8-F1
#
_cell.length_a   1.000
_cell.length_b   1.000
_cell.length_c   1.000
_cell.angle_alpha   90.00
_cell.angle_beta   90.00
_cell.angle_gamma   90.00
#
_symmetry.space_group_name_H-M   'P 1'
#
loop_
_entity.id
_entity.type
_entity.pdbx_description
1 polymer ?
#
loop_
_entity_poly.entity_id
_entity_poly.type
_entity_poly.pdbx_seq_one_letter_code
_entity_poly.pdbx_strand_id
1 'polypeptide(L)'
;MQILESFQNLDNTFKNSTKIGEIINYGIKNRQFSTVKMAVYSNKITDFIATIFPLNHFEFKMETNQEVLEKIEKNLERVRFFPNFEEFYQSQILSYFVTSVQILLLESQFIVYKNKLIHENTLLKEIEEKMRHLRTSILKIERELEIEELNVIKRKPKGVF
;
A
#
# COMPACT_ATOMS: atom_id res chain seq x y z
N MET A 1 17.66 11.37 -14.33
CA MET A 1 17.25 11.60 -12.92
C MET A 1 15.80 12.09 -12.78
N GLN A 2 15.27 12.87 -13.74
CA GLN A 2 13.86 13.35 -13.74
C GLN A 2 12.77 12.26 -13.72
N ILE A 3 13.02 11.07 -14.27
CA ILE A 3 12.01 10.00 -14.31
C ILE A 3 11.73 9.45 -12.89
N LEU A 4 12.78 9.30 -12.07
CA LEU A 4 12.65 8.80 -10.68
C LEU A 4 11.92 9.78 -9.76
N GLU A 5 12.18 11.08 -9.92
CA GLU A 5 11.47 12.12 -9.15
C GLU A 5 9.97 12.17 -9.46
N SER A 6 9.58 11.89 -10.71
CA SER A 6 8.16 11.87 -11.10
C SER A 6 7.35 10.74 -10.44
N PHE A 7 8.02 9.74 -9.87
CA PHE A 7 7.37 8.63 -9.14
C PHE A 7 7.12 8.91 -7.66
N GLN A 8 7.63 10.03 -7.12
CA GLN A 8 7.36 10.42 -5.72
C GLN A 8 5.95 11.01 -5.54
N ASN A 9 5.33 11.49 -6.62
CA ASN A 9 3.97 12.03 -6.58
C ASN A 9 2.94 10.93 -6.86
N LEU A 10 2.37 10.41 -5.77
CA LEU A 10 1.52 9.21 -5.71
C LEU A 10 0.12 9.39 -6.30
N ASP A 11 -0.34 10.64 -6.48
CA ASP A 11 -1.68 10.96 -6.98
C ASP A 11 -1.91 10.54 -8.44
N ASN A 12 -0.84 10.14 -9.15
CA ASN A 12 -0.91 9.78 -10.57
C ASN A 12 -0.49 8.33 -10.85
N THR A 13 -0.78 7.41 -9.93
CA THR A 13 -0.41 5.98 -10.02
C THR A 13 -0.77 5.36 -11.37
N PHE A 14 -1.97 5.65 -11.90
CA PHE A 14 -2.40 5.18 -13.22
C PHE A 14 -1.55 5.75 -14.37
N LYS A 15 -1.26 7.06 -14.36
CA LYS A 15 -0.41 7.68 -15.39
C LYS A 15 1.02 7.15 -15.33
N ASN A 16 1.51 6.87 -14.12
CA ASN A 16 2.83 6.29 -13.92
C ASN A 16 2.89 4.84 -14.39
N SER A 17 1.86 4.03 -14.12
CA SER A 17 1.79 2.67 -14.65
C SER A 17 1.70 2.64 -16.17
N THR A 18 0.97 3.57 -16.80
CA THR A 18 0.94 3.69 -18.26
C THR A 18 2.32 3.98 -18.83
N LYS A 19 3.02 4.99 -18.31
CA LYS A 19 4.37 5.35 -18.77
C LYS A 19 5.37 4.20 -18.61
N ILE A 20 5.36 3.53 -17.46
CA ILE A 20 6.27 2.40 -17.21
C ILE A 20 5.92 1.23 -18.14
N GLY A 21 4.63 0.92 -18.32
CA GLY A 21 4.18 -0.12 -19.24
C GLY A 21 4.61 0.17 -20.69
N GLU A 22 4.51 1.42 -21.14
CA GLU A 22 5.01 1.86 -22.45
C GLU A 22 6.52 1.70 -22.58
N ILE A 23 7.30 2.08 -21.55
CA ILE A 23 8.76 1.91 -21.53
C ILE A 23 9.14 0.43 -21.62
N ILE A 24 8.46 -0.43 -20.86
CA ILE A 24 8.67 -1.88 -20.89
C ILE A 24 8.37 -2.42 -22.29
N ASN A 25 7.22 -2.07 -22.86
CA ASN A 25 6.83 -2.51 -24.20
C ASN A 25 7.82 -2.04 -25.28
N TYR A 26 8.26 -0.79 -25.21
CA TYR A 26 9.27 -0.23 -26.11
C TYR A 26 10.59 -0.98 -26.00
N GLY A 27 11.10 -1.20 -24.78
CA GLY A 27 12.37 -1.89 -24.56
C GLY A 27 12.33 -3.34 -25.04
N ILE A 28 11.20 -4.04 -24.87
CA ILE A 28 11.01 -5.39 -25.40
C ILE A 28 10.99 -5.40 -26.93
N LYS A 29 10.20 -4.51 -27.57
CA LYS A 29 10.10 -4.42 -29.04
C LYS A 29 11.45 -4.13 -29.70
N ASN A 30 12.26 -3.30 -29.07
CA ASN A 30 13.60 -2.94 -29.56
C ASN A 30 14.70 -3.90 -29.10
N ARG A 31 14.35 -5.05 -28.52
CA ARG A 31 15.28 -6.07 -28.01
C ARG A 31 16.29 -5.53 -26.99
N GLN A 32 15.92 -4.46 -26.30
CA GLN A 32 16.70 -3.87 -25.21
C GLN A 32 16.47 -4.61 -23.89
N PHE A 33 15.29 -5.19 -23.70
CA PHE A 33 14.95 -5.98 -22.52
C PHE A 33 14.71 -7.44 -22.90
N SER A 34 15.56 -8.34 -22.40
CA SER A 34 15.37 -9.79 -22.49
C SER A 34 14.50 -10.33 -21.36
N THR A 35 14.44 -9.62 -20.24
CA THR A 35 13.73 -10.03 -19.04
C THR A 35 13.31 -8.79 -18.27
N VAL A 36 12.09 -8.80 -17.76
CA VAL A 36 11.60 -7.73 -16.88
C VAL A 36 11.13 -8.38 -15.59
N LYS A 37 11.79 -7.99 -14.50
CA LYS A 37 11.50 -8.44 -13.15
C LYS A 37 11.08 -7.24 -12.31
N MET A 38 10.08 -7.42 -11.48
CA MET A 38 9.62 -6.39 -10.56
C MET A 38 9.62 -6.93 -9.14
N ALA A 39 10.22 -6.18 -8.22
CA ALA A 39 10.16 -6.49 -6.81
C ALA A 39 8.78 -6.14 -6.26
N VAL A 40 8.11 -7.15 -5.71
CA VAL A 40 6.82 -7.07 -5.05
C VAL A 40 7.04 -7.33 -3.57
N TYR A 41 6.82 -6.29 -2.79
CA TYR A 41 6.65 -6.47 -1.36
C TYR A 41 5.15 -6.66 -1.16
N SER A 42 4.72 -7.76 -0.53
CA SER A 42 3.32 -7.98 -0.14
C SER A 42 3.22 -8.38 1.32
N ASN A 43 2.01 -8.28 1.88
CA ASN A 43 1.73 -8.71 3.25
C ASN A 43 2.01 -10.18 3.54
N LYS A 44 1.90 -11.05 2.54
CA LYS A 44 2.03 -12.51 2.69
C LYS A 44 3.37 -13.05 2.18
N ILE A 45 4.07 -12.27 1.36
CA ILE A 45 5.33 -12.67 0.74
C ILE A 45 6.32 -11.52 0.89
N THR A 46 7.30 -11.74 1.77
CA THR A 46 8.50 -10.91 1.89
C THR A 46 9.38 -11.16 0.66
N ASP A 47 9.80 -10.08 0.00
CA ASP A 47 10.81 -10.08 -1.05
C ASP A 47 10.49 -10.95 -2.27
N PHE A 48 9.24 -10.92 -2.75
CA PHE A 48 8.87 -11.62 -3.97
C PHE A 48 9.35 -10.84 -5.20
N ILE A 49 10.18 -11.45 -6.04
CA ILE A 49 10.55 -10.87 -7.33
C ILE A 49 9.70 -11.55 -8.40
N ALA A 50 8.71 -10.84 -8.92
CA ALA A 50 7.85 -11.33 -9.97
C ALA A 50 8.52 -11.13 -11.34
N THR A 51 8.68 -12.21 -12.09
CA THR A 51 9.02 -12.12 -13.51
C THR A 51 7.77 -11.80 -14.33
N ILE A 52 7.73 -10.61 -14.95
CA ILE A 52 6.61 -10.18 -15.82
C ILE A 52 6.93 -10.32 -17.31
N PHE A 53 8.20 -10.51 -17.66
CA PHE A 53 8.62 -10.86 -19.01
C PHE A 53 9.88 -11.74 -18.94
N PRO A 54 9.99 -12.82 -19.73
CA PRO A 54 9.06 -13.25 -20.79
C PRO A 54 7.73 -13.82 -20.26
N LEU A 55 6.64 -13.67 -21.02
CA LEU A 55 5.26 -13.98 -20.58
C LEU A 55 5.06 -15.45 -20.17
N ASN A 56 5.84 -16.35 -20.76
CA ASN A 56 5.82 -17.79 -20.43
C ASN A 56 6.47 -18.12 -19.09
N HIS A 57 7.14 -17.17 -18.45
CA HIS A 57 7.74 -17.30 -17.12
C HIS A 57 6.96 -16.48 -16.08
N PHE A 58 5.70 -16.15 -16.36
CA PHE A 58 4.87 -15.44 -15.40
C PHE A 58 4.57 -16.33 -14.18
N GLU A 59 5.01 -15.86 -13.01
CA GLU A 59 5.01 -16.68 -11.78
C GLU A 59 3.65 -16.71 -11.05
N PHE A 60 2.69 -15.87 -11.44
CA PHE A 60 1.33 -15.95 -10.89
C PHE A 60 0.53 -17.00 -11.64
N LYS A 61 0.36 -18.17 -11.03
CA LYS A 61 -0.58 -19.19 -11.50
C LYS A 61 -2.00 -18.74 -11.18
N MET A 62 -2.74 -18.30 -12.20
CA MET A 62 -4.19 -18.14 -12.09
C MET A 62 -4.82 -19.54 -12.18
N GLU A 63 -5.51 -19.96 -11.12
CA GLU A 63 -6.33 -21.17 -11.18
C GLU A 63 -7.42 -20.95 -12.23
N THR A 64 -7.32 -21.67 -13.34
CA THR A 64 -8.27 -21.54 -14.44
C THR A 64 -9.34 -22.60 -14.27
N ASN A 65 -10.60 -22.18 -14.11
CA ASN A 65 -11.72 -23.11 -14.05
C ASN A 65 -11.94 -23.75 -15.44
N GLN A 66 -11.88 -25.09 -15.52
CA GLN A 66 -12.08 -25.84 -16.76
C GLN A 66 -13.43 -25.53 -17.42
N GLU A 67 -14.49 -25.29 -16.65
CA GLU A 67 -15.80 -24.92 -17.20
C GLU A 67 -15.78 -23.58 -17.95
N VAL A 68 -14.92 -22.65 -17.52
CA VAL A 68 -14.75 -21.35 -18.18
C VAL A 68 -14.01 -21.54 -19.51
N LEU A 69 -12.98 -22.39 -19.52
CA LEU A 69 -12.23 -22.71 -20.74
C LEU A 69 -13.12 -23.36 -21.80
N GLU A 70 -13.95 -24.34 -21.40
CA GLU A 70 -14.89 -25.00 -22.31
C GLU A 70 -15.93 -24.03 -22.90
N LYS A 71 -16.39 -23.05 -22.11
CA LYS A 71 -17.31 -22.00 -22.59
C LYS A 71 -16.62 -21.04 -23.56
N ILE A 72 -15.36 -20.70 -23.32
CA ILE A 72 -14.57 -19.86 -24.24
C ILE A 72 -14.36 -20.61 -25.55
N GLU A 73 -13.93 -21.88 -25.48
CA GLU A 73 -13.63 -22.71 -26.65
C GLU A 73 -14.84 -22.84 -27.59
N LYS A 74 -16.03 -23.09 -27.02
CA LYS A 74 -17.30 -23.16 -27.78
C LYS A 74 -17.67 -21.86 -28.50
N ASN A 75 -17.12 -20.71 -28.11
CA ASN A 75 -17.44 -19.41 -28.67
C ASN A 75 -16.31 -18.79 -29.50
N LEU A 76 -15.11 -19.39 -29.53
CA LEU A 76 -13.94 -18.86 -30.25
C LEU A 76 -14.21 -18.60 -31.73
N GLU A 77 -14.98 -19.46 -32.40
CA GLU A 77 -15.34 -19.31 -33.81
C GLU A 77 -16.15 -18.03 -34.11
N ARG A 78 -16.81 -17.47 -33.09
CA ARG A 78 -17.64 -16.25 -33.20
C ARG A 78 -16.89 -14.99 -32.79
N VAL A 79 -15.71 -15.12 -32.19
CA VAL A 79 -14.91 -13.98 -31.75
C VAL A 79 -14.28 -13.32 -32.97
N ARG A 80 -14.54 -12.02 -33.13
CA ARG A 80 -13.87 -11.20 -34.14
C ARG A 80 -13.06 -10.12 -33.44
N PHE A 81 -11.83 -9.91 -33.92
CA PHE A 81 -10.96 -8.86 -33.43
C PHE A 81 -11.12 -7.61 -34.28
N PHE A 82 -11.40 -6.48 -33.64
CA PHE A 82 -11.46 -5.18 -34.31
C PHE A 82 -10.30 -4.30 -33.84
N PRO A 83 -9.58 -3.61 -34.75
CA PRO A 83 -9.75 -3.66 -36.22
C PRO A 83 -9.13 -4.90 -36.87
N ASN A 84 -8.11 -5.51 -36.26
CA ASN A 84 -7.52 -6.77 -36.67
C ASN A 84 -6.86 -7.48 -35.46
N PHE A 85 -6.44 -8.73 -35.63
CA PHE A 85 -5.82 -9.51 -34.57
C PHE A 85 -4.51 -8.89 -34.07
N GLU A 86 -3.67 -8.37 -34.97
CA GLU A 86 -2.36 -7.83 -34.59
C GLU A 86 -2.52 -6.60 -33.69
N GLU A 87 -3.38 -5.65 -34.06
CA GLU A 87 -3.66 -4.47 -33.23
C GLU A 87 -4.27 -4.84 -31.88
N PHE A 88 -5.19 -5.81 -31.88
CA PHE A 88 -5.73 -6.34 -30.64
C PHE A 88 -4.63 -6.94 -29.76
N TYR A 89 -3.79 -7.81 -30.32
CA TYR A 89 -2.71 -8.49 -29.62
C TYR A 89 -1.69 -7.49 -29.04
N GLN A 90 -1.28 -6.49 -29.82
CA GLN A 90 -0.39 -5.42 -29.37
C GLN A 90 -1.00 -4.59 -28.23
N SER A 91 -2.31 -4.30 -28.32
CA SER A 91 -3.04 -3.61 -27.26
C SER A 91 -3.11 -4.45 -25.98
N GLN A 92 -3.35 -5.76 -26.09
CA GLN A 92 -3.37 -6.66 -24.94
C GLN A 92 -2.00 -6.79 -24.28
N ILE A 93 -0.91 -6.84 -25.04
CA ILE A 93 0.45 -6.82 -24.48
C ILE A 93 0.70 -5.53 -23.69
N LEU A 94 0.35 -4.37 -24.26
CA LEU A 94 0.53 -3.11 -23.56
C LEU A 94 -0.32 -3.07 -22.29
N SER A 95 -1.59 -3.45 -22.39
CA SER A 95 -2.53 -3.54 -21.26
C SER A 95 -1.97 -4.43 -20.15
N TYR A 96 -1.44 -5.61 -20.51
CA TYR A 96 -0.79 -6.52 -19.58
C TYR A 96 0.34 -5.84 -18.79
N PHE A 97 1.25 -5.12 -19.45
CA PHE A 97 2.35 -4.44 -18.76
C PHE A 97 1.85 -3.29 -17.88
N VAL A 98 0.91 -2.48 -18.38
CA VAL A 98 0.33 -1.37 -17.61
C VAL A 98 -0.37 -1.88 -16.37
N THR A 99 -1.24 -2.89 -16.49
CA THR A 99 -1.96 -3.50 -15.38
C THR A 99 -1.01 -4.20 -14.40
N SER A 100 0.00 -4.93 -14.90
CA SER A 100 1.00 -5.56 -14.05
C SER A 100 1.71 -4.52 -13.19
N VAL A 101 2.23 -3.44 -13.80
CA VAL A 101 2.86 -2.35 -13.06
C VAL A 101 1.89 -1.71 -12.07
N GLN A 102 0.64 -1.47 -12.49
CA GLN A 102 -0.36 -0.84 -11.63
C GLN A 102 -0.65 -1.65 -10.38
N ILE A 103 -0.85 -2.97 -10.51
CA ILE A 103 -1.07 -3.87 -9.37
C ILE A 103 0.12 -3.80 -8.41
N LEU A 104 1.34 -3.84 -8.92
CA LEU A 104 2.53 -3.80 -8.06
C LEU A 104 2.72 -2.45 -7.37
N LEU A 105 2.41 -1.34 -8.05
CA LEU A 105 2.42 -0.01 -7.43
C LEU A 105 1.37 0.09 -6.31
N LEU A 106 0.17 -0.46 -6.52
CA LEU A 106 -0.89 -0.50 -5.51
C LEU A 106 -0.49 -1.34 -4.29
N GLU A 107 0.12 -2.52 -4.50
CA GLU A 107 0.63 -3.36 -3.41
C GLU A 107 1.72 -2.64 -2.59
N SER A 108 2.65 -1.97 -3.28
CA SER A 108 3.69 -1.17 -2.62
C SER A 108 3.10 -0.05 -1.76
N GLN A 109 2.10 0.68 -2.30
CA GLN A 109 1.37 1.71 -1.56
C GLN A 109 0.68 1.13 -0.33
N PHE A 110 0.01 0.00 -0.48
CA PHE A 110 -0.69 -0.66 0.62
C PHE A 110 0.25 -0.96 1.78
N ILE A 111 1.49 -1.41 1.51
CA ILE A 111 2.51 -1.63 2.54
C ILE A 111 2.92 -0.34 3.24
N VAL A 112 3.17 0.73 2.48
CA VAL A 112 3.56 2.03 3.06
C VAL A 112 2.47 2.53 4.00
N TYR A 113 1.20 2.49 3.56
CA TYR A 113 0.07 2.91 4.39
C TYR A 113 -0.11 2.03 5.62
N LYS A 114 0.04 0.70 5.49
CA LYS A 114 0.00 -0.21 6.63
C LYS A 114 1.09 0.11 7.66
N ASN A 115 2.33 0.30 7.22
CA ASN A 115 3.44 0.61 8.13
C ASN A 115 3.23 1.94 8.83
N LYS A 116 2.72 2.94 8.12
CA LYS A 116 2.32 4.23 8.70
C LYS A 116 1.23 4.04 9.77
N LEU A 117 0.21 3.25 9.49
CA LEU A 117 -0.88 2.97 10.43
C LEU A 117 -0.39 2.22 11.69
N ILE A 118 0.57 1.29 11.54
CA ILE A 118 1.22 0.63 12.68
C ILE A 118 1.95 1.68 13.53
N HIS A 119 2.74 2.55 12.89
CA HIS A 119 3.49 3.60 13.58
C HIS A 119 2.56 4.60 14.31
N GLU A 120 1.52 5.07 13.65
CA GLU A 120 0.52 5.96 14.25
C GLU A 120 -0.18 5.30 15.44
N ASN A 121 -0.53 4.02 15.35
CA ASN A 121 -1.09 3.27 16.48
C ASN A 121 -0.12 3.14 17.66
N THR A 122 1.18 2.95 17.40
CA THR A 122 2.18 2.93 18.48
C THR A 122 2.29 4.28 19.16
N LEU A 123 2.31 5.38 18.40
CA LEU A 123 2.34 6.74 18.96
C LEU A 123 1.07 7.06 19.76
N LEU A 124 -0.10 6.63 19.30
CA LEU A 124 -1.35 6.81 20.03
C LEU A 124 -1.30 6.12 21.40
N LYS A 125 -0.80 4.88 21.47
CA LYS A 125 -0.64 4.16 22.74
C LYS A 125 0.30 4.89 23.70
N GLU A 126 1.43 5.40 23.20
CA GLU A 126 2.36 6.17 24.03
C GLU A 126 1.73 7.47 24.57
N ILE A 127 0.92 8.15 23.76
CA ILE A 127 0.18 9.35 24.18
C ILE A 127 -0.85 8.99 25.25
N GLU A 128 -1.61 7.92 25.08
CA GLU A 128 -2.58 7.43 26.06
C GLU A 128 -1.92 7.12 27.41
N GLU A 129 -0.75 6.47 27.39
CA GLU A 129 0.02 6.16 28.58
C GLU A 129 0.50 7.45 29.28
N LYS A 130 1.05 8.41 28.53
CA LYS A 130 1.45 9.72 29.07
C LYS A 130 0.27 10.49 29.65
N MET A 131 -0.89 10.49 28.99
CA MET A 131 -2.11 11.12 29.51
C MET A 131 -2.56 10.47 30.82
N ARG A 132 -2.47 9.14 30.93
CA ARG A 132 -2.78 8.42 32.17
C ARG A 132 -1.85 8.81 33.32
N HIS A 133 -0.56 8.93 33.04
CA HIS A 133 0.42 9.42 34.02
C HIS A 133 0.13 10.86 34.45
N LEU A 134 -0.12 11.76 33.51
CA LEU A 134 -0.44 13.16 33.80
C LEU A 134 -1.71 13.30 34.65
N ARG A 135 -2.79 12.58 34.30
CA ARG A 135 -4.03 12.55 35.11
C ARG A 135 -3.75 12.09 36.53
N THR A 136 -2.91 11.07 36.70
CA THR A 136 -2.55 10.57 38.03
C THR A 136 -1.77 11.61 38.82
N SER A 137 -0.83 12.33 38.18
CA SER A 137 -0.06 13.40 38.83
C SER A 137 -0.93 14.59 39.22
N ILE A 138 -1.87 15.01 38.36
CA ILE A 138 -2.82 16.08 38.66
C ILE A 138 -3.65 15.71 39.89
N LEU A 139 -4.24 14.51 39.94
CA LEU A 139 -5.02 14.04 41.08
C LEU A 139 -4.22 13.98 42.39
N LYS A 140 -2.91 13.70 42.31
CA LYS A 140 -2.03 13.74 43.49
C LYS A 140 -1.83 15.17 43.99
N ILE A 141 -1.53 16.10 43.08
CA ILE A 141 -1.33 17.51 43.40
C ILE A 141 -2.63 18.11 43.99
N GLU A 142 -3.79 17.83 43.39
CA GLU A 142 -5.09 18.28 43.90
C GLU A 142 -5.33 17.80 45.33
N ARG A 143 -5.05 16.53 45.62
CA ARG A 143 -5.16 15.96 46.97
C ARG A 143 -4.17 16.58 47.96
N GLU A 144 -2.94 16.85 47.54
CA GLU A 144 -1.94 17.51 48.38
C GLU A 144 -2.41 18.91 48.77
N LEU A 145 -2.92 19.69 47.81
CA LEU A 145 -3.49 21.02 48.05
C LEU A 145 -4.70 20.96 49.00
N GLU A 146 -5.64 20.03 48.80
CA GLU A 146 -6.78 19.84 49.73
C GLU A 146 -6.31 19.53 51.15
N ILE A 147 -5.29 18.68 51.32
CA ILE A 147 -4.74 18.33 52.63
C ILE A 147 -4.09 19.57 53.28
N GLU A 148 -3.34 20.36 52.50
CA GLU A 148 -2.75 21.61 52.98
C GLU A 148 -3.83 22.61 53.45
N GLU A 149 -4.88 22.82 52.66
CA GLU A 149 -6.00 23.68 53.02
C GLU A 149 -6.69 23.22 54.31
N LEU A 150 -6.98 21.92 54.43
CA LEU A 150 -7.55 21.34 55.64
C LEU A 150 -6.64 21.53 56.87
N ASN A 151 -5.32 21.39 56.69
CA ASN A 151 -4.36 21.64 57.77
C ASN A 151 -4.31 23.11 58.18
N VAL A 152 -4.40 24.05 57.24
CA VAL A 152 -4.50 25.48 57.53
C VAL A 152 -5.78 25.80 58.31
N ILE A 153 -6.92 25.23 57.92
CA ILE A 153 -8.20 25.38 58.63
C ILE A 153 -8.11 24.78 60.04
N LYS A 154 -7.55 23.58 60.20
CA LYS A 154 -7.38 22.92 61.52
C LYS A 154 -6.41 23.65 62.45
N ARG A 155 -5.40 24.33 61.91
CA ARG A 155 -4.45 25.14 62.69
C ARG A 155 -5.03 26.44 63.22
N LYS A 156 -6.19 26.91 62.72
CA LYS A 156 -6.94 27.97 63.40
C LYS A 156 -7.55 27.38 64.69
N PRO A 157 -7.12 27.82 65.87
CA PRO A 157 -7.65 27.27 67.12
C PRO A 157 -9.14 27.61 67.24
N LYS A 158 -9.94 26.63 67.65
CA LYS A 158 -11.25 26.90 68.26
C LYS A 158 -11.00 27.52 69.64
N GLY A 159 -11.27 28.81 69.77
CA GLY A 159 -11.20 29.62 71.00
C GLY A 159 -10.03 30.61 70.96
N VAL A 160 -10.13 31.87 71.36
CA VAL A 160 -11.10 32.58 72.21
C VAL A 160 -11.02 34.08 71.84
N PHE A 161 -12.17 34.70 71.55
CA PHE A 161 -12.66 36.06 71.87
C PHE A 161 -13.85 36.37 70.94
#